data_AF-A0A6C0JK96-F1
#
_entry.id   AF-A0A6C0JK96-F1
#
_cell.length_a   1.000
_cell.length_b   1.000
_cell.length_c   1.000
_cell.angle_alpha   90.00
_cell.angle_beta   90.00
_cell.angle_gamma   90.00
#
_symmetry.space_group_name_H-M   'P 1'
#
loop_
_entity.id
_entity.type
_entity.pdbx_description
1 polymer ?
#
loop_
_entity_poly.entity_id
_entity_poly.type
_entity_poly.pdbx_seq_one_letter_code
_entity_poly.pdbx_strand_id
1 'polypeptide(L)'
;MSKTKKSNTKKSKTMKNNSNPKKEKCDKDYTYGSVVSGYYTILDGLSNATINKSKKLNNRVKIYKKDMYRTYDCMVKLYKKVKDEDKKEDLRIMLDNLKIIIKQVEQGFKL
;
A
#
# COMPACT_ATOMS: atom_id res chain seq x y z
N MET A 1 -41.90 20.73 -41.86
CA MET A 1 -42.36 19.72 -40.87
C MET A 1 -41.15 18.87 -40.46
N SER A 2 -41.03 18.57 -39.16
CA SER A 2 -40.21 17.51 -38.50
C SER A 2 -38.68 17.55 -38.72
N LYS A 3 -37.85 18.20 -37.89
CA LYS A 3 -37.37 17.82 -36.52
C LYS A 3 -37.09 16.31 -36.34
N THR A 4 -35.81 15.92 -36.29
CA THR A 4 -35.23 15.27 -35.07
C THR A 4 -33.70 15.33 -35.06
N LYS A 5 -33.15 16.10 -34.10
CA LYS A 5 -31.81 15.94 -33.53
C LYS A 5 -31.83 14.71 -32.62
N LYS A 6 -30.78 13.87 -32.65
CA LYS A 6 -30.45 12.98 -31.53
C LYS A 6 -29.04 13.28 -31.04
N SER A 7 -28.99 14.17 -30.04
CA SER A 7 -27.90 14.24 -29.07
C SER A 7 -27.83 12.92 -28.31
N ASN A 8 -26.68 12.24 -28.34
CA ASN A 8 -26.36 11.24 -27.33
C ASN A 8 -25.50 11.91 -26.26
N THR A 9 -26.21 12.46 -25.26
CA THR A 9 -25.65 12.87 -23.98
C THR A 9 -26.11 11.88 -22.91
N LYS A 10 -25.24 11.64 -21.92
CA LYS A 10 -25.40 10.85 -20.68
C LYS A 10 -25.02 9.36 -20.76
N LYS A 11 -23.87 9.06 -20.15
CA LYS A 11 -23.85 8.67 -18.73
C LYS A 11 -22.48 8.92 -18.12
N SER A 12 -22.29 10.11 -17.56
CA SER A 12 -21.25 10.34 -16.55
C SER A 12 -21.61 9.42 -15.38
N LYS A 13 -20.89 8.29 -15.25
CA LYS A 13 -20.96 7.46 -14.06
C LYS A 13 -20.23 8.25 -12.97
N THR A 14 -21.03 8.92 -12.15
CA THR A 14 -20.64 9.40 -10.83
C THR A 14 -20.04 8.21 -10.09
N MET A 15 -18.71 8.12 -10.06
CA MET A 15 -17.99 7.19 -9.20
C MET A 15 -18.29 7.64 -7.77
N LYS A 16 -19.19 6.91 -7.12
CA LYS A 16 -19.45 7.04 -5.69
C LYS A 16 -18.11 6.90 -4.96
N ASN A 17 -17.69 8.00 -4.35
CA ASN A 17 -16.62 8.07 -3.38
C ASN A 17 -17.03 7.28 -2.12
N ASN A 18 -16.97 5.94 -2.20
CA ASN A 18 -16.84 5.11 -1.02
C ASN A 18 -15.34 4.97 -0.72
N SER A 19 -14.77 6.04 -0.17
CA SER A 19 -13.47 6.02 0.49
C SER A 19 -13.64 5.43 1.89
N ASN A 20 -14.07 4.17 1.96
CA ASN A 20 -13.59 3.29 3.03
C ASN A 20 -12.07 3.30 2.88
N PRO A 21 -11.21 3.59 3.89
CA PRO A 21 -9.77 3.73 3.72
C PRO A 21 -9.21 2.53 2.94
N LYS A 22 -9.13 2.72 1.62
CA LYS A 22 -8.96 1.64 0.65
C LYS A 22 -7.55 1.16 0.88
N LYS A 23 -7.42 -0.08 1.35
CA LYS A 23 -6.20 -0.88 1.20
C LYS A 23 -5.74 -0.65 -0.24
N GLU A 24 -4.67 0.12 -0.43
CA GLU A 24 -4.16 0.39 -1.76
C GLU A 24 -3.69 -0.94 -2.33
N LYS A 25 -4.36 -1.35 -3.40
CA LYS A 25 -4.08 -2.62 -4.04
C LYS A 25 -2.80 -2.46 -4.85
N CYS A 26 -1.99 -3.50 -4.82
CA CYS A 26 -0.86 -3.62 -5.72
C CYS A 26 -1.38 -3.76 -7.17
N ASP A 27 -1.39 -2.65 -7.91
CA ASP A 27 -2.00 -2.56 -9.25
C ASP A 27 -0.99 -2.76 -10.40
N LYS A 28 0.25 -3.15 -10.09
CA LYS A 28 1.32 -3.41 -11.09
C LYS A 28 1.90 -4.80 -10.90
N ASP A 29 2.54 -5.33 -11.95
CA ASP A 29 3.40 -6.49 -11.81
C ASP A 29 4.68 -6.08 -11.08
N TYR A 30 4.86 -6.64 -9.89
CA TYR A 30 5.99 -6.39 -9.02
C TYR A 30 6.98 -7.55 -9.11
N THR A 31 8.27 -7.22 -9.24
CA THR A 31 9.34 -8.20 -9.13
C THR A 31 9.73 -8.41 -7.66
N TYR A 32 10.40 -9.53 -7.36
CA TYR A 32 10.98 -9.78 -6.04
C TYR A 32 11.89 -8.63 -5.59
N GLY A 33 12.79 -8.16 -6.45
CA GLY A 33 13.67 -7.02 -6.13
C GLY A 33 12.92 -5.72 -5.81
N SER A 34 11.86 -5.41 -6.57
CA SER A 34 11.04 -4.22 -6.32
C SER A 34 10.31 -4.28 -4.98
N VAL A 35 9.86 -5.48 -4.58
CA VAL A 35 9.16 -5.71 -3.31
C VAL A 35 10.11 -5.62 -2.12
N VAL A 36 11.28 -6.24 -2.22
CA VAL A 36 12.35 -6.17 -1.21
C VAL A 36 12.81 -4.72 -1.02
N SER A 37 13.05 -3.99 -2.11
CA SER A 37 13.43 -2.57 -2.06
C SER A 37 12.37 -1.74 -1.35
N GLY A 38 11.09 -1.91 -1.69
CA GLY A 38 9.99 -1.20 -1.03
C GLY A 38 9.89 -1.50 0.47
N TYR A 39 10.15 -2.74 0.88
CA TYR A 39 10.21 -3.13 2.30
C TYR A 39 11.33 -2.39 3.04
N TYR A 40 12.54 -2.33 2.50
CA TYR A 40 13.63 -1.59 3.14
C TYR A 40 13.42 -0.08 3.16
N THR A 41 12.83 0.51 2.10
CA THR A 41 12.45 1.93 2.09
C THR A 41 11.47 2.26 3.22
N ILE A 42 10.52 1.36 3.51
CA ILE A 42 9.61 1.51 4.65
C ILE A 42 10.39 1.50 5.97
N LEU A 43 11.30 0.54 6.17
CA LEU A 43 12.08 0.44 7.41
C LEU A 43 12.95 1.68 7.64
N ASP A 44 13.65 2.14 6.60
CA ASP A 44 14.48 3.35 6.67
C ASP A 44 13.63 4.59 6.96
N GLY A 45 12.48 4.72 6.28
CA GLY A 45 11.54 5.80 6.51
C GLY A 45 11.01 5.85 7.95
N LEU A 46 10.75 4.70 8.56
CA LEU A 46 10.32 4.58 9.95
C LEU A 46 11.45 4.87 10.95
N SER A 47 12.66 4.39 10.67
CA SER A 47 13.86 4.72 11.47
C SER A 47 14.08 6.23 11.53
N ASN A 48 14.09 6.87 10.35
CA ASN A 48 14.25 8.32 10.21
C ASN A 48 13.11 9.12 10.86
N ALA A 49 11.89 8.58 10.86
CA ALA A 49 10.75 9.19 11.55
C ALA A 49 10.84 9.07 13.07
N THR A 50 11.36 7.95 13.58
CA THR A 50 11.55 7.70 15.02
C THR A 50 12.63 8.59 15.61
N ILE A 51 13.72 8.82 14.87
CA ILE A 51 14.82 9.71 15.25
C ILE A 51 14.34 11.18 15.28
N ASN A 52 13.52 11.59 14.32
CA ASN A 52 12.95 12.93 14.25
C ASN A 52 11.64 13.06 15.04
N LYS A 53 11.69 13.00 16.38
CA LYS A 53 10.57 13.19 17.33
C LYS A 53 9.92 14.59 17.24
N SER A 54 9.37 14.96 16.08
CA SER A 54 8.75 16.26 15.81
C SER A 54 7.25 16.12 15.60
N LYS A 55 6.49 17.19 15.87
CA LYS A 55 5.02 17.30 15.66
C LYS A 55 4.54 16.94 14.24
N LYS A 56 5.44 16.77 13.26
CA LYS A 56 5.15 16.27 11.90
C LYS A 56 4.99 14.73 11.82
N LEU A 57 5.21 14.00 12.91
CA LEU A 57 5.13 12.53 12.95
C LEU A 57 3.78 12.00 12.45
N ASN A 58 2.66 12.63 12.83
CA ASN A 58 1.32 12.15 12.50
C ASN A 58 1.03 12.13 10.99
N ASN A 59 1.51 13.12 10.22
CA ASN A 59 1.33 13.13 8.77
C ASN A 59 2.28 12.16 8.07
N ARG A 60 3.52 12.04 8.56
CA ARG A 60 4.48 11.05 8.04
C ARG A 60 4.03 9.62 8.29
N VAL A 61 3.51 9.34 9.49
CA VAL A 61 2.93 8.05 9.86
C VAL A 61 1.75 7.67 8.96
N LYS A 62 0.88 8.61 8.59
CA LYS A 62 -0.20 8.35 7.62
C LYS A 62 0.32 7.98 6.24
N ILE A 63 1.38 8.64 5.78
CA ILE A 63 2.02 8.34 4.48
C ILE A 63 2.68 6.95 4.53
N TYR A 64 3.46 6.65 5.58
CA TYR A 64 4.07 5.33 5.73
C TYR A 64 3.03 4.22 5.85
N LYS A 65 1.94 4.44 6.59
CA LYS A 65 0.85 3.46 6.71
C LYS A 65 0.30 3.08 5.34
N LYS A 66 0.16 4.05 4.43
CA LYS A 66 -0.29 3.84 3.06
C LYS A 66 0.69 2.96 2.26
N ASP A 67 1.97 3.32 2.25
CA ASP A 67 3.01 2.58 1.54
C ASP A 67 3.22 1.17 2.13
N MET A 68 3.09 1.01 3.44
CA MET A 68 3.15 -0.28 4.14
C MET A 68 2.05 -1.24 3.71
N TYR A 69 0.79 -0.80 3.66
CA TYR A 69 -0.29 -1.67 3.19
C TYR A 69 -0.14 -2.03 1.72
N ARG A 70 0.34 -1.10 0.89
CA ARG A 70 0.58 -1.37 -0.52
C ARG A 70 1.70 -2.40 -0.70
N THR A 71 2.84 -2.23 -0.02
CA THR A 71 3.95 -3.19 -0.05
C THR A 71 3.51 -4.55 0.49
N TYR A 72 2.71 -4.59 1.56
CA TYR A 72 2.13 -5.82 2.09
C TYR A 72 1.26 -6.54 1.05
N ASP A 73 0.34 -5.84 0.37
CA ASP A 73 -0.49 -6.43 -0.68
C ASP A 73 0.36 -6.94 -1.86
N CYS A 74 1.40 -6.19 -2.25
CA CYS A 74 2.35 -6.61 -3.28
C CYS A 74 3.12 -7.87 -2.88
N MET A 75 3.60 -7.94 -1.65
CA MET A 75 4.28 -9.12 -1.10
C MET A 75 3.37 -10.35 -1.08
N VAL A 76 2.12 -10.21 -0.62
CA VAL A 76 1.15 -11.32 -0.61
C VAL A 76 0.87 -11.84 -2.02
N LYS A 77 0.70 -10.95 -3.00
CA LYS A 77 0.50 -11.34 -4.40
C LYS A 77 1.73 -12.03 -4.97
N LEU A 78 2.92 -11.52 -4.66
CA LEU A 78 4.17 -12.10 -5.14
C LEU A 78 4.43 -13.47 -4.49
N TYR A 79 4.21 -13.61 -3.18
CA TYR A 79 4.34 -14.87 -2.45
C TYR A 79 3.49 -15.99 -3.08
N LYS A 80 2.28 -15.67 -3.57
CA LYS A 80 1.41 -16.62 -4.27
C LYS A 80 1.89 -17.00 -5.68
N LYS A 81 2.72 -16.17 -6.30
CA LYS A 81 3.21 -16.36 -7.69
C LYS A 81 4.61 -16.98 -7.74
N VAL A 82 5.45 -16.71 -6.74
CA VAL A 82 6.84 -17.20 -6.67
C VAL A 82 6.84 -18.70 -6.41
N LYS A 83 7.59 -19.44 -7.23
CA LYS A 83 7.80 -20.90 -7.09
C LYS A 83 9.16 -21.25 -6.46
N ASP A 84 10.05 -20.27 -6.38
CA ASP A 84 11.36 -20.38 -5.75
C ASP A 84 11.16 -20.38 -4.23
N GLU A 85 11.47 -21.50 -3.58
CA GLU A 85 11.14 -21.69 -2.15
C GLU A 85 11.98 -20.78 -1.23
N ASP A 86 13.23 -20.46 -1.60
CA ASP A 86 14.08 -19.55 -0.83
C ASP A 86 13.49 -18.13 -0.85
N LYS A 87 13.17 -17.62 -2.06
CA LYS A 87 12.52 -16.31 -2.21
C LYS A 87 11.15 -16.26 -1.55
N LYS A 88 10.45 -17.39 -1.48
CA LYS A 88 9.14 -17.50 -0.85
C LYS A 88 9.24 -17.46 0.67
N GLU A 89 10.24 -18.12 1.26
CA GLU A 89 10.51 -18.00 2.70
C GLU A 89 10.95 -16.58 3.07
N ASP A 90 11.80 -15.94 2.27
CA ASP A 90 12.16 -14.53 2.44
C ASP A 90 10.91 -13.63 2.46
N LEU A 91 10.01 -13.82 1.48
CA LEU A 91 8.75 -13.09 1.40
C LEU A 91 7.86 -13.38 2.62
N ARG A 92 7.86 -14.61 3.14
CA ARG A 92 7.11 -14.96 4.36
C ARG A 92 7.63 -14.20 5.57
N ILE A 93 8.94 -14.21 5.80
CA ILE A 93 9.60 -13.51 6.90
C ILE A 93 9.32 -12.01 6.80
N MET A 94 9.49 -11.41 5.62
CA MET A 94 9.22 -9.99 5.41
C MET A 94 7.74 -9.64 5.61
N LEU A 95 6.80 -10.49 5.18
CA LEU A 95 5.37 -10.30 5.40
C LEU A 95 5.01 -10.30 6.89
N ASP A 96 5.59 -11.23 7.65
CA ASP A 96 5.38 -11.32 9.09
C ASP A 96 5.94 -10.08 9.81
N ASN A 97 7.15 -9.66 9.46
CA ASN A 97 7.75 -8.42 9.97
C ASN A 97 6.88 -7.20 9.64
N LEU A 98 6.49 -7.05 8.37
CA LEU A 98 5.69 -5.91 7.94
C LEU A 98 4.33 -5.86 8.65
N LYS A 99 3.71 -7.03 8.92
CA LYS A 99 2.47 -7.13 9.69
C LYS A 99 2.64 -6.65 11.13
N ILE A 100 3.76 -6.98 11.78
CA ILE A 100 4.09 -6.50 13.13
C ILE A 100 4.26 -4.97 13.13
N ILE A 101 5.02 -4.45 12.18
CA ILE A 101 5.31 -3.01 12.11
C ILE A 101 4.02 -2.23 11.81
N ILE A 102 3.15 -2.73 10.92
CA ILE A 102 1.83 -2.14 10.68
C ILE A 102 1.05 -2.06 12.00
N LYS A 103 0.97 -3.16 12.76
CA LYS A 103 0.27 -3.16 14.05
C LYS A 103 0.84 -2.11 15.02
N GLN A 104 2.16 -2.01 15.12
CA GLN A 104 2.81 -1.02 16.00
C GLN A 104 2.50 0.42 15.56
N VAL A 105 2.54 0.69 14.25
CA VAL A 105 2.18 1.99 13.68
C VAL A 105 0.70 2.31 13.93
N GLU A 106 -0.20 1.32 13.82
CA GLU A 106 -1.64 1.50 14.06
C GLU A 106 -1.99 1.77 15.51
N GLN A 107 -1.30 1.14 16.45
CA GLN A 107 -1.49 1.34 17.89
C GLN A 107 -0.95 2.70 18.36
N GLY A 108 -0.33 3.47 17.45
CA GLY A 108 0.55 4.57 17.77
C GLY A 108 1.83 4.02 18.39
N PHE A 109 2.98 4.65 18.14
CA PHE A 109 4.23 4.35 18.85
C PHE A 109 4.04 4.57 20.36
N LYS A 110 3.41 3.62 21.06
CA LYS A 110 3.49 3.44 22.50
C LYS A 110 4.82 2.74 22.76
N LEU A 111 5.90 3.51 22.59
CA LEU A 111 7.18 3.21 23.21
C LEU A 111 7.05 3.55 24.70
#